data_AF-A0A928TAE4-F1
#
_entry.id   AF-A0A928TAE4-F1
#
_cell.length_a   1.000
_cell.length_b   1.000
_cell.length_c   1.000
_cell.angle_alpha   90.00
_cell.angle_beta   90.00
_cell.angle_gamma   90.00
#
_symmetry.space_group_name_H-M   'P 1'
#
loop_
_entity.id
_entity.type
_entity.pdbx_description
1 polymer ?
#
loop_
_entity_poly.entity_id
_entity_poly.type
_entity_poly.pdbx_seq_one_letter_code
_entity_poly.pdbx_strand_id
1 'polypeptide(L)'
;MSGLIGHTMYGLLAEKAVKSRGLPVASIISRHCASFLCGAYLGCDIQVMPEAVCVDTGRAVGFGTVPLEKSPITGGAVRPWVLVHDGQMYRPKQIHELFYGRAHLVFGWTKDDMPLRVPWDHLADYCALAIRDDMTSERGLAYALGWMVHIVGDSLIKSIQPGIRMHLLDGVYTPRNRIVQDQFTFHTIGGELGVDWAKTFRDMAATPLEAIQPHYMRIGEKRGKLGATFPDGWKPELQPLLATVLAENRRWLSRHTQDVLRVVTLTDGQASEEAKRVSGGLEHEKMLEIAESAGMRRTLVTIAEQCADLIEQVVMQVPEWRGLPRKPLNEWSELKKRWRAV
;
A
#
# COMPACT_ATOMS: atom_id res chain seq x y z
N MET A 1 -6.95 -5.60 -5.17
CA MET A 1 -6.15 -6.82 -5.08
C MET A 1 -4.68 -6.49 -4.91
N SER A 2 -4.46 -5.87 -3.76
CA SER A 2 -3.20 -5.66 -3.06
C SER A 2 -3.73 -5.18 -1.71
N GLY A 3 -3.92 -6.14 -0.79
CA GLY A 3 -4.49 -5.84 0.52
C GLY A 3 -3.44 -5.23 1.45
N LEU A 4 -3.86 -4.89 2.67
CA LEU A 4 -2.92 -4.53 3.74
C LEU A 4 -1.76 -5.53 3.86
N ILE A 5 -2.03 -6.84 3.80
CA ILE A 5 -1.01 -7.89 3.87
C ILE A 5 -0.07 -7.84 2.66
N GLY A 6 -0.63 -7.79 1.45
CA GLY A 6 0.16 -7.70 0.21
C GLY A 6 1.10 -6.50 0.20
N HIS A 7 0.58 -5.28 0.45
CA HIS A 7 1.39 -4.06 0.50
C HIS A 7 2.46 -4.09 1.61
N THR A 8 2.12 -4.63 2.78
CA THR A 8 3.09 -4.80 3.86
C THR A 8 4.21 -5.75 3.44
N MET A 9 3.88 -6.86 2.78
CA MET A 9 4.88 -7.81 2.27
C MET A 9 5.73 -7.17 1.17
N TYR A 10 5.15 -6.41 0.24
CA TYR A 10 5.92 -5.68 -0.77
C TYR A 10 6.96 -4.77 -0.11
N GLY A 11 6.58 -4.07 0.96
CA GLY A 11 7.49 -3.28 1.79
C GLY A 11 8.62 -4.12 2.37
N LEU A 12 8.31 -5.17 3.12
CA LEU A 12 9.30 -6.03 3.78
C LEU A 12 10.32 -6.62 2.79
N LEU A 13 9.87 -7.06 1.61
CA LEU A 13 10.75 -7.61 0.58
C LEU A 13 11.55 -6.52 -0.14
N ALA A 14 10.95 -5.36 -0.41
CA ALA A 14 11.67 -4.21 -0.98
C ALA A 14 12.78 -3.73 -0.04
N GLU A 15 12.56 -3.69 1.27
CA GLU A 15 13.60 -3.37 2.26
C GLU A 15 14.77 -4.36 2.15
N LYS A 16 14.50 -5.66 2.04
CA LYS A 16 15.54 -6.69 1.87
C LYS A 16 16.31 -6.49 0.55
N ALA A 17 15.61 -6.20 -0.54
CA ALA A 17 16.25 -5.94 -1.83
C ALA A 17 17.14 -4.67 -1.80
N VAL A 18 16.65 -3.60 -1.18
CA VAL A 18 17.39 -2.34 -0.96
C VAL A 18 18.64 -2.56 -0.09
N LYS A 19 18.52 -3.30 1.01
CA LYS A 19 19.66 -3.73 1.85
C LYS A 19 20.68 -4.53 1.06
N SER A 20 20.21 -5.40 0.16
CA SER A 20 21.10 -6.27 -0.61
C SER A 20 21.93 -5.54 -1.64
N ARG A 21 21.37 -4.48 -2.23
CA ARG A 21 22.12 -3.55 -3.09
C ARG A 21 23.02 -2.59 -2.30
N GLY A 22 22.91 -2.61 -0.98
CA GLY A 22 23.67 -1.76 -0.08
C GLY A 22 23.32 -0.29 -0.19
N LEU A 23 22.09 0.06 -0.59
CA LEU A 23 21.73 1.46 -0.77
C LEU A 23 21.79 2.22 0.57
N PRO A 24 22.25 3.48 0.58
CA PRO A 24 22.45 4.24 1.83
C PRO A 24 21.17 4.48 2.63
N VAL A 25 20.01 4.50 1.95
CA VAL A 25 18.69 4.66 2.56
C VAL A 25 18.19 3.42 3.32
N ALA A 26 18.85 2.26 3.17
CA ALA A 26 18.48 1.03 3.87
C ALA A 26 18.43 1.21 5.40
N SER A 27 19.33 2.04 5.94
CA SER A 27 19.39 2.32 7.38
C SER A 27 18.21 3.17 7.87
N ILE A 28 17.78 4.15 7.07
CA ILE A 28 16.59 4.98 7.32
C ILE A 28 15.34 4.10 7.32
N ILE A 29 15.19 3.25 6.30
CA ILE A 29 14.08 2.30 6.20
C ILE A 29 14.05 1.38 7.43
N SER A 30 15.19 0.82 7.83
CA SER A 30 15.25 -0.09 9.00
C SER A 30 14.85 0.60 10.31
N ARG A 31 15.37 1.81 10.56
CA ARG A 31 15.07 2.60 11.77
C ARG A 31 13.60 3.01 11.85
N HIS A 32 12.98 3.27 10.70
CA HIS A 32 11.61 3.76 10.59
C HIS A 32 10.71 2.78 9.84
N CYS A 33 10.91 1.48 10.06
CA CYS A 33 10.24 0.41 9.31
C CYS A 33 8.72 0.56 9.35
N ALA A 34 8.12 0.85 10.52
CA ALA A 34 6.67 1.06 10.63
C ALA A 34 6.16 2.20 9.73
N SER A 35 6.91 3.31 9.62
CA SER A 35 6.58 4.43 8.73
C SER A 35 6.73 4.06 7.26
N PHE A 36 7.80 3.35 6.91
CA PHE A 36 7.99 2.80 5.57
C PHE A 36 6.86 1.85 5.16
N LEU A 37 6.44 0.94 6.05
CA LEU A 37 5.31 0.05 5.79
C LEU A 37 3.97 0.80 5.72
N CYS A 38 3.79 1.84 6.53
CA CYS A 38 2.65 2.75 6.39
C CYS A 38 2.64 3.45 5.03
N GLY A 39 3.80 3.88 4.51
CA GLY A 39 3.92 4.41 3.15
C GLY A 39 3.57 3.37 2.08
N ALA A 40 4.05 2.13 2.26
CA ALA A 40 3.78 1.02 1.34
C ALA A 40 2.29 0.67 1.26
N TYR A 41 1.49 1.00 2.28
CA TYR A 41 0.03 0.81 2.28
C TYR A 41 -0.75 2.12 2.13
N LEU A 42 -0.72 2.99 3.13
CA LEU A 42 -1.48 4.25 3.18
C LEU A 42 -0.90 5.38 2.31
N GLY A 43 0.28 5.17 1.70
CA GLY A 43 0.87 6.12 0.76
C GLY A 43 -0.04 6.41 -0.43
N CYS A 44 -0.78 5.39 -0.93
CA CYS A 44 -1.77 5.56 -1.99
C CYS A 44 -3.19 5.09 -1.67
N ASP A 45 -3.38 4.18 -0.70
CA ASP A 45 -4.73 3.79 -0.24
C ASP A 45 -5.35 4.88 0.65
N ILE A 46 -5.74 6.00 0.02
CA ILE A 46 -6.25 7.20 0.68
C ILE A 46 -7.67 7.05 1.26
N GLN A 47 -8.25 5.86 1.12
CA GLN A 47 -9.64 5.54 1.46
C GLN A 47 -9.77 4.39 2.46
N VAL A 48 -8.76 4.21 3.32
CA VAL A 48 -8.82 3.26 4.44
C VAL A 48 -9.76 3.80 5.50
N MET A 49 -11.05 3.74 5.21
CA MET A 49 -12.14 4.25 6.04
C MET A 49 -13.35 3.31 5.93
N PRO A 50 -14.38 3.47 6.77
CA PRO A 50 -15.60 2.67 6.67
C PRO A 50 -16.41 3.01 5.41
N GLU A 51 -17.17 2.04 4.89
CA GLU A 51 -18.16 2.31 3.83
C GLU A 51 -19.53 2.68 4.42
N ALA A 52 -19.87 2.04 5.54
CA ALA A 52 -21.21 2.11 6.12
C ALA A 52 -21.19 2.11 7.65
N VAL A 53 -22.36 2.33 8.23
CA VAL A 53 -22.63 2.22 9.67
C VAL A 53 -23.74 1.20 9.86
N CYS A 54 -23.50 0.18 10.69
CA CYS A 54 -24.53 -0.76 11.11
C CYS A 54 -25.59 0.02 11.91
N VAL A 55 -26.86 -0.06 11.48
CA VAL A 55 -27.96 0.68 12.12
C VAL A 55 -28.18 0.19 13.55
N ASP A 56 -28.14 -1.12 13.77
CA ASP A 56 -28.44 -1.74 15.07
C ASP A 56 -27.41 -1.39 16.15
N THR A 57 -26.14 -1.23 15.75
CA THR A 57 -25.01 -1.06 16.70
C THR A 57 -24.38 0.32 16.68
N GLY A 58 -24.72 1.16 15.69
CA GLY A 58 -24.04 2.42 15.42
C GLY A 58 -22.56 2.27 15.00
N ARG A 59 -22.05 1.06 14.85
CA ARG A 59 -20.64 0.82 14.53
C ARG A 59 -20.38 1.01 13.04
N ALA A 60 -19.34 1.77 12.73
CA ALA A 60 -18.81 1.84 11.37
C ALA A 60 -18.31 0.46 10.90
N VAL A 61 -18.54 0.10 9.64
CA VAL A 61 -18.28 -1.22 9.03
C VAL A 61 -17.96 -1.09 7.54
N GLY A 62 -17.42 -2.17 6.98
CA GLY A 62 -16.99 -2.22 5.58
C GLY A 62 -15.64 -1.54 5.35
N PHE A 63 -15.27 -1.41 4.08
CA PHE A 63 -14.03 -0.79 3.64
C PHE A 63 -14.34 0.10 2.46
N GLY A 64 -13.87 1.35 2.50
CA GLY A 64 -14.25 2.41 1.57
C GLY A 64 -14.24 1.96 0.11
N THR A 65 -15.32 2.32 -0.61
CA THR A 65 -15.63 1.99 -2.01
C THR A 65 -16.11 0.58 -2.32
N VAL A 66 -16.12 -0.34 -1.35
CA VAL A 66 -16.73 -1.66 -1.52
C VAL A 66 -18.18 -1.61 -1.06
N PRO A 67 -19.18 -1.74 -1.96
CA PRO A 67 -20.59 -1.68 -1.58
C PRO A 67 -20.92 -2.71 -0.48
N LEU A 68 -21.70 -2.27 0.49
CA LEU A 68 -22.13 -3.10 1.61
C LEU A 68 -23.63 -2.93 1.80
N GLU A 69 -24.39 -4.01 1.60
CA GLU A 69 -25.85 -3.99 1.70
C GLU A 69 -26.35 -4.35 3.09
N LYS A 70 -25.57 -5.14 3.85
CA LYS A 70 -25.93 -5.65 5.18
C LYS A 70 -24.76 -5.56 6.14
N SER A 71 -25.08 -5.44 7.43
CA SER A 71 -24.09 -5.37 8.50
C SER A 71 -23.36 -6.70 8.61
N PRO A 72 -22.02 -6.74 8.57
CA PRO A 72 -21.26 -7.95 8.84
C PRO A 72 -21.30 -8.35 10.33
N ILE A 73 -21.85 -7.49 11.19
CA ILE A 73 -21.95 -7.73 12.64
C ILE A 73 -23.28 -8.43 12.97
N THR A 74 -24.39 -7.96 12.39
CA THR A 74 -25.76 -8.37 12.76
C THR A 74 -26.54 -9.01 11.62
N GLY A 75 -26.06 -8.92 10.37
CA GLY A 75 -26.85 -9.23 9.18
C GLY A 75 -27.95 -8.21 8.87
N GLY A 76 -28.15 -7.21 9.75
CA GLY A 76 -29.18 -6.18 9.64
C GLY A 76 -28.83 -5.05 8.67
N ALA A 77 -29.64 -3.99 8.71
CA ALA A 77 -29.50 -2.84 7.81
C ALA A 77 -28.21 -2.06 8.09
N VAL A 78 -27.69 -1.43 7.03
CA VAL A 78 -26.61 -0.46 7.11
C VAL A 78 -27.07 0.86 6.52
N ARG A 79 -26.53 1.95 7.04
CA ARG A 79 -26.64 3.27 6.43
C ARG A 79 -25.29 3.72 5.88
N PRO A 80 -25.26 4.55 4.83
CA PRO A 80 -24.01 5.02 4.25
C PRO A 80 -23.16 5.83 5.28
N TRP A 81 -21.84 5.56 5.39
CA TRP A 81 -20.90 6.34 6.24
C TRP A 81 -20.37 7.57 5.52
N VAL A 82 -20.33 8.73 6.16
CA VAL A 82 -19.82 9.98 5.55
C VAL A 82 -18.74 10.61 6.39
N LEU A 83 -17.75 11.22 5.74
CA LEU A 83 -16.84 12.18 6.35
C LEU A 83 -17.47 13.56 6.30
N VAL A 84 -17.49 14.29 7.42
CA VAL A 84 -17.97 15.68 7.45
C VAL A 84 -16.77 16.61 7.57
N HIS A 85 -16.65 17.58 6.66
CA HIS A 85 -15.62 18.60 6.69
C HIS A 85 -16.21 19.91 6.16
N ASP A 86 -16.05 21.00 6.92
CA ASP A 86 -16.58 22.33 6.60
C ASP A 86 -18.06 22.34 6.17
N GLY A 87 -18.88 21.57 6.90
CA GLY A 87 -20.31 21.44 6.64
C GLY A 87 -20.68 20.61 5.40
N GLN A 88 -19.70 20.13 4.63
CA GLN A 88 -19.90 19.23 3.50
C GLN A 88 -19.76 17.77 3.93
N MET A 89 -20.52 16.89 3.28
CA MET A 89 -20.49 15.45 3.50
C MET A 89 -19.83 14.76 2.30
N TYR A 90 -18.84 13.91 2.57
CA TYR A 90 -18.12 13.15 1.57
C TYR A 90 -18.31 11.64 1.77
N ARG A 91 -18.74 10.96 0.72
CA ARG A 91 -18.69 9.50 0.59
C ARG A 91 -17.25 9.05 0.35
N PRO A 92 -16.85 7.84 0.76
CA PRO A 92 -15.54 7.27 0.42
C PRO A 92 -15.24 7.32 -1.08
N LYS A 93 -16.24 7.07 -1.94
CA LYS A 93 -16.09 7.18 -3.39
C LYS A 93 -15.74 8.60 -3.87
N GLN A 94 -16.31 9.64 -3.25
CA GLN A 94 -15.96 11.02 -3.61
C GLN A 94 -14.54 11.35 -3.16
N ILE A 95 -14.11 10.87 -2.00
CA ILE A 95 -12.73 11.00 -1.51
C ILE A 95 -11.75 10.29 -2.46
N HIS A 96 -12.12 9.09 -2.94
CA HIS A 96 -11.36 8.36 -3.96
C HIS A 96 -11.15 9.21 -5.22
N GLU A 97 -12.24 9.73 -5.79
CA GLU A 97 -12.20 10.52 -7.03
C GLU A 97 -11.33 11.78 -6.89
N LEU A 98 -11.27 12.39 -5.71
CA LEU A 98 -10.46 13.58 -5.45
C LEU A 98 -8.96 13.28 -5.31
N PHE A 99 -8.58 12.16 -4.67
CA PHE A 99 -7.22 11.96 -4.19
C PHE A 99 -6.51 10.72 -4.71
N TYR A 100 -7.22 9.72 -5.24
CA TYR A 100 -6.62 8.42 -5.58
C TYR A 100 -5.57 8.51 -6.70
N GLY A 101 -5.89 9.20 -7.80
CA GLY A 101 -4.92 9.43 -8.89
C GLY A 101 -3.72 10.25 -8.45
N ARG A 102 -3.93 11.22 -7.56
CA ARG A 102 -2.87 12.07 -6.99
C ARG A 102 -1.89 11.30 -6.13
N ALA A 103 -2.37 10.28 -5.43
CA ALA A 103 -1.52 9.44 -4.60
C ALA A 103 -0.77 8.38 -5.44
N HIS A 104 -1.40 7.82 -6.47
CA HIS A 104 -0.79 6.80 -7.34
C HIS A 104 0.12 7.36 -8.42
N LEU A 105 -0.06 8.63 -8.81
CA LEU A 105 0.65 9.37 -9.86
C LEU A 105 0.51 8.82 -11.28
N VAL A 106 0.72 7.53 -11.49
CA VAL A 106 0.86 6.93 -12.83
C VAL A 106 -0.47 6.41 -13.38
N PHE A 107 -1.47 6.17 -12.52
CA PHE A 107 -2.83 5.76 -12.87
C PHE A 107 -3.85 6.25 -11.84
N GLY A 108 -5.13 5.95 -12.06
CA GLY A 108 -6.21 6.23 -11.08
C GLY A 108 -6.74 7.67 -11.14
N TRP A 109 -6.35 8.43 -12.15
CA TRP A 109 -6.87 9.77 -12.42
C TRP A 109 -8.27 9.71 -13.02
N THR A 110 -9.08 10.71 -12.70
CA THR A 110 -10.33 10.97 -13.43
C THR A 110 -10.01 11.40 -14.85
N LYS A 111 -11.01 11.34 -15.75
CA LYS A 111 -10.82 11.68 -17.16
C LYS A 111 -10.22 13.08 -17.35
N ASP A 112 -10.70 14.05 -16.58
CA ASP A 112 -10.30 15.46 -16.70
C ASP A 112 -8.89 15.71 -16.15
N ASP A 113 -8.45 14.90 -15.17
CA ASP A 113 -7.12 15.00 -14.56
C ASP A 113 -6.09 14.04 -15.19
N MET A 114 -6.44 13.25 -16.22
CA MET A 114 -5.51 12.34 -16.90
C MET A 114 -4.21 13.00 -17.38
N PRO A 115 -4.19 14.26 -17.88
CA PRO A 115 -2.95 14.96 -18.26
C PRO A 115 -1.99 15.19 -17.08
N LEU A 116 -2.48 15.16 -15.83
CA LEU A 116 -1.66 15.36 -14.63
C LEU A 116 -0.85 14.11 -14.25
N ARG A 117 -1.08 12.97 -14.90
CA ARG A 117 -0.35 11.72 -14.59
C ARG A 117 1.16 11.89 -14.75
N VAL A 118 1.92 11.20 -13.92
CA VAL A 118 3.37 11.07 -14.09
C VAL A 118 3.63 9.82 -14.91
N PRO A 119 4.22 9.92 -16.11
CA PRO A 119 4.67 8.75 -16.87
C PRO A 119 5.66 7.91 -16.07
N TRP A 120 5.64 6.59 -16.28
CA TRP A 120 6.47 5.66 -15.51
C TRP A 120 7.97 5.91 -15.64
N ASP A 121 8.42 6.26 -16.83
CA ASP A 121 9.79 6.66 -17.14
C ASP A 121 10.22 7.97 -16.46
N HIS A 122 9.28 8.80 -16.01
CA HIS A 122 9.53 10.02 -15.25
C HIS A 122 9.31 9.85 -13.74
N LEU A 123 8.95 8.65 -13.28
CA LEU A 123 8.58 8.42 -11.88
C LEU A 123 9.77 8.64 -10.94
N ALA A 124 10.97 8.19 -11.31
CA ALA A 124 12.17 8.39 -10.51
C ALA A 124 12.49 9.88 -10.30
N ASP A 125 12.34 10.69 -11.35
CA ASP A 125 12.56 12.14 -11.30
C ASP A 125 11.55 12.79 -10.36
N TYR A 126 10.26 12.49 -10.51
CA TYR A 126 9.21 13.03 -9.64
C TYR A 126 9.47 12.66 -8.17
N CYS A 127 9.76 11.39 -7.89
CA CYS A 127 10.03 10.89 -6.55
C CYS A 127 11.27 11.52 -5.92
N ALA A 128 12.35 11.70 -6.69
CA ALA A 128 13.57 12.36 -6.22
C ALA A 128 13.31 13.84 -5.89
N LEU A 129 12.56 14.55 -6.71
CA LEU A 129 12.19 15.95 -6.43
C LEU A 129 11.29 16.06 -5.19
N ALA A 130 10.31 15.16 -5.03
CA ALA A 130 9.45 15.14 -3.85
C ALA A 130 10.24 14.94 -2.54
N ILE A 131 11.21 14.03 -2.55
CA ILE A 131 12.12 13.82 -1.40
C ILE A 131 12.97 15.05 -1.13
N ARG A 132 13.57 15.64 -2.16
CA ARG A 132 14.50 16.78 -1.98
C ARG A 132 13.81 18.02 -1.45
N ASP A 133 12.53 18.19 -1.77
CA ASP A 133 11.74 19.30 -1.28
C ASP A 133 11.35 19.16 0.20
N ASP A 134 11.53 17.98 0.80
CA ASP A 134 11.32 17.74 2.23
C ASP A 134 12.19 16.60 2.79
N MET A 135 13.43 16.96 3.16
CA MET A 135 14.39 16.06 3.82
C MET A 135 14.44 16.24 5.33
N THR A 136 13.46 16.93 5.93
CA THR A 136 13.52 17.37 7.33
C THR A 136 13.28 16.25 8.35
N SER A 137 12.70 15.12 7.91
CA SER A 137 12.30 14.01 8.77
C SER A 137 12.74 12.67 8.18
N GLU A 138 13.62 11.93 8.85
CA GLU A 138 13.97 10.56 8.45
C GLU A 138 12.75 9.63 8.40
N ARG A 139 11.77 9.83 9.31
CA ARG A 139 10.53 9.04 9.33
C ARG A 139 9.62 9.37 8.15
N GLY A 140 9.56 10.63 7.74
CA GLY A 140 8.85 11.08 6.55
C GLY A 140 9.51 10.58 5.27
N LEU A 141 10.85 10.60 5.21
CA LEU A 141 11.61 10.02 4.11
C LEU A 141 11.38 8.51 3.98
N ALA A 142 11.35 7.77 5.11
CA ALA A 142 10.99 6.35 5.11
C ALA A 142 9.57 6.13 4.57
N TYR A 143 8.61 6.98 4.96
CA TYR A 143 7.25 6.91 4.42
C TYR A 143 7.19 7.14 2.91
N ALA A 144 7.91 8.14 2.39
CA ALA A 144 7.97 8.41 0.95
C ALA A 144 8.62 7.25 0.17
N LEU A 145 9.66 6.63 0.71
CA LEU A 145 10.25 5.41 0.13
C LEU A 145 9.24 4.25 0.14
N GLY A 146 8.43 4.14 1.18
CA GLY A 146 7.32 3.17 1.25
C GLY A 146 6.26 3.46 0.20
N TRP A 147 5.87 4.72 0.03
CA TRP A 147 4.93 5.15 -0.99
C TRP A 147 5.37 4.75 -2.42
N MET A 148 6.66 4.80 -2.72
CA MET A 148 7.20 4.28 -3.98
C MET A 148 6.95 2.78 -4.15
N VAL A 149 7.10 1.99 -3.08
CA VAL A 149 6.77 0.55 -3.07
C VAL A 149 5.30 0.34 -3.40
N HIS A 150 4.41 1.18 -2.86
CA HIS A 150 3.00 1.12 -3.19
C HIS A 150 2.78 1.33 -4.69
N ILE A 151 3.27 2.45 -5.25
CA ILE A 151 3.10 2.77 -6.67
C ILE A 151 3.57 1.61 -7.54
N VAL A 152 4.76 1.07 -7.27
CA VAL A 152 5.33 -0.02 -8.07
C VAL A 152 4.52 -1.30 -7.95
N GLY A 153 4.24 -1.73 -6.71
CA GLY A 153 3.51 -2.97 -6.45
C GLY A 153 2.13 -2.97 -7.10
N ASP A 154 1.39 -1.88 -6.95
CA ASP A 154 0.07 -1.74 -7.55
C ASP A 154 0.12 -1.63 -9.07
N SER A 155 1.10 -0.89 -9.61
CA SER A 155 1.25 -0.76 -11.06
C SER A 155 1.51 -2.11 -11.72
N LEU A 156 2.31 -2.98 -11.09
CA LEU A 156 2.62 -4.31 -11.60
C LEU A 156 1.44 -5.29 -11.40
N ILE A 157 0.86 -5.37 -10.21
CA ILE A 157 -0.19 -6.37 -9.90
C ILE A 157 -1.50 -6.07 -10.63
N LYS A 158 -1.80 -4.80 -10.90
CA LYS A 158 -2.96 -4.35 -11.70
C LYS A 158 -2.67 -4.34 -13.20
N SER A 159 -1.47 -4.77 -13.62
CA SER A 159 -1.01 -4.77 -15.01
C SER A 159 -1.07 -3.39 -15.68
N ILE A 160 -0.94 -2.31 -14.90
CA ILE A 160 -0.73 -0.95 -15.42
C ILE A 160 0.65 -0.86 -16.06
N GLN A 161 1.65 -1.49 -15.43
CA GLN A 161 2.95 -1.73 -15.99
C GLN A 161 3.13 -3.20 -16.36
N PRO A 162 3.77 -3.50 -17.50
CA PRO A 162 4.09 -4.85 -17.87
C PRO A 162 5.17 -5.41 -16.92
N GLY A 163 5.24 -6.74 -16.82
CA GLY A 163 6.28 -7.43 -16.04
C GLY A 163 5.73 -8.52 -15.14
N ILE A 164 4.46 -8.43 -14.74
CA ILE A 164 3.77 -9.46 -13.96
C ILE A 164 2.43 -9.76 -14.61
N ARG A 165 2.14 -11.06 -14.77
CA ARG A 165 0.82 -11.55 -15.15
C ARG A 165 0.54 -12.81 -14.34
N MET A 166 -0.08 -12.61 -13.18
CA MET A 166 -0.45 -13.70 -12.29
C MET A 166 -1.93 -13.99 -12.45
N HIS A 167 -2.26 -15.09 -13.12
CA HIS A 167 -3.64 -15.55 -13.22
C HIS A 167 -3.93 -16.51 -12.06
N LEU A 168 -4.91 -16.18 -11.23
CA LEU A 168 -5.35 -17.01 -10.10
C LEU A 168 -6.68 -17.70 -10.46
N LEU A 169 -7.75 -17.45 -9.70
CA LEU A 169 -9.04 -18.16 -9.82
C LEU A 169 -9.77 -17.82 -11.12
N ASP A 170 -10.09 -16.55 -11.29
CA ASP A 170 -11.05 -16.06 -12.29
C ASP A 170 -10.47 -14.86 -13.09
N GLY A 171 -9.15 -14.69 -13.05
CA GLY A 171 -8.46 -13.64 -13.80
C GLY A 171 -7.14 -13.23 -13.18
N VAL A 172 -6.59 -12.12 -13.70
CA VAL A 172 -5.37 -11.49 -13.19
C VAL A 172 -5.66 -10.60 -11.98
N TYR A 173 -6.76 -9.84 -12.03
CA TYR A 173 -7.13 -8.88 -10.99
C TYR A 173 -8.62 -8.91 -10.63
N THR A 174 -9.02 -9.77 -9.67
CA THR A 174 -10.40 -9.87 -9.16
C THR A 174 -10.45 -9.78 -7.64
N PRO A 175 -11.58 -9.39 -7.02
CA PRO A 175 -11.74 -9.41 -5.56
C PRO A 175 -11.53 -10.79 -4.93
N ARG A 176 -11.95 -11.88 -5.60
CA ARG A 176 -11.84 -13.25 -5.09
C ARG A 176 -10.40 -13.72 -4.99
N ASN A 177 -9.56 -13.30 -5.92
CA ASN A 177 -8.13 -13.58 -5.89
C ASN A 177 -7.41 -12.95 -4.67
N ARG A 178 -7.97 -11.88 -4.07
CA ARG A 178 -7.31 -11.16 -2.97
C ARG A 178 -7.09 -12.07 -1.77
N ILE A 179 -8.14 -12.77 -1.33
CA ILE A 179 -8.03 -13.59 -0.12
C ILE A 179 -7.07 -14.75 -0.32
N VAL A 180 -6.98 -15.29 -1.54
CA VAL A 180 -6.01 -16.33 -1.91
C VAL A 180 -4.58 -15.83 -1.74
N GLN A 181 -4.30 -14.62 -2.25
CA GLN A 181 -2.98 -13.98 -2.08
C GLN A 181 -2.69 -13.64 -0.62
N ASP A 182 -3.66 -13.09 0.12
CA ASP A 182 -3.51 -12.71 1.52
C ASP A 182 -3.23 -13.95 2.38
N GLN A 183 -3.94 -15.07 2.17
CA GLN A 183 -3.71 -16.35 2.87
C GLN A 183 -2.30 -16.90 2.61
N PHE A 184 -1.88 -16.98 1.35
CA PHE A 184 -0.54 -17.46 0.99
C PHE A 184 0.56 -16.54 1.53
N THR A 185 0.39 -15.23 1.38
CA THR A 185 1.38 -14.25 1.85
C THR A 185 1.49 -14.28 3.38
N PHE A 186 0.37 -14.38 4.08
CA PHE A 186 0.35 -14.38 5.54
C PHE A 186 1.00 -15.63 6.13
N HIS A 187 0.56 -16.81 5.70
CA HIS A 187 0.98 -18.08 6.29
C HIS A 187 2.29 -18.60 5.72
N THR A 188 2.41 -18.66 4.40
CA THR A 188 3.59 -19.24 3.74
C THR A 188 4.77 -18.26 3.80
N ILE A 189 4.63 -17.09 3.19
CA ILE A 189 5.74 -16.14 3.10
C ILE A 189 6.02 -15.49 4.45
N GLY A 190 4.98 -15.08 5.18
CA GLY A 190 5.10 -14.53 6.52
C GLY A 190 5.73 -15.53 7.49
N GLY A 191 5.35 -16.81 7.44
CA GLY A 191 5.94 -17.87 8.26
C GLY A 191 7.42 -18.08 7.96
N GLU A 192 7.80 -18.18 6.68
CA GLU A 192 9.20 -18.33 6.26
C GLU A 192 10.11 -17.18 6.67
N LEU A 193 9.56 -15.98 6.77
CA LEU A 193 10.27 -14.75 7.15
C LEU A 193 10.17 -14.45 8.65
N GLY A 194 9.40 -15.22 9.41
CA GLY A 194 9.18 -15.00 10.85
C GLY A 194 8.46 -13.68 11.14
N VAL A 195 7.51 -13.27 10.30
CA VAL A 195 6.79 -12.00 10.46
C VAL A 195 5.81 -12.10 11.62
N ASP A 196 6.02 -11.29 12.66
CA ASP A 196 4.98 -11.03 13.66
C ASP A 196 3.98 -10.03 13.09
N TRP A 197 2.97 -10.55 12.40
CA TRP A 197 1.93 -9.75 11.74
C TRP A 197 1.16 -8.87 12.72
N ALA A 198 0.84 -9.39 13.91
CA ALA A 198 0.09 -8.66 14.91
C ALA A 198 0.88 -7.45 15.44
N LYS A 199 2.16 -7.65 15.77
CA LYS A 199 3.04 -6.54 16.15
C LYS A 199 3.23 -5.56 15.00
N THR A 200 3.52 -6.05 13.80
CA THR A 200 3.74 -5.21 12.61
C THR A 200 2.55 -4.29 12.36
N PHE A 201 1.34 -4.83 12.38
CA PHE A 201 0.12 -4.04 12.18
C PHE A 201 -0.19 -3.08 13.33
N ARG A 202 0.09 -3.45 14.58
CA ARG A 202 -0.02 -2.51 15.71
C ARG A 202 0.93 -1.33 15.55
N ASP A 203 2.18 -1.60 15.19
CA ASP A 203 3.20 -0.56 15.00
C ASP A 203 2.82 0.38 13.84
N MET A 204 2.31 -0.18 12.73
CA MET A 204 1.76 0.62 11.62
C MET A 204 0.57 1.47 12.08
N ALA A 205 -0.38 0.90 12.82
CA ALA A 205 -1.55 1.63 13.30
C ALA A 205 -1.21 2.75 14.29
N ALA A 206 -0.13 2.59 15.06
CA ALA A 206 0.37 3.61 15.99
C ALA A 206 1.26 4.68 15.32
N THR A 207 1.61 4.50 14.04
CA THR A 207 2.51 5.42 13.33
C THR A 207 1.80 6.74 13.01
N PRO A 208 2.40 7.91 13.33
CA PRO A 208 1.81 9.21 13.03
C PRO A 208 1.57 9.48 11.53
N LEU A 209 0.88 10.59 11.25
CA LEU A 209 0.81 11.15 9.90
C LEU A 209 2.14 11.77 9.50
N GLU A 210 2.51 11.64 8.24
CA GLU A 210 3.73 12.23 7.69
C GLU A 210 3.41 13.43 6.81
N ALA A 211 4.04 14.57 7.10
CA ALA A 211 3.77 15.85 6.45
C ALA A 211 4.19 15.89 4.97
N ILE A 212 5.00 14.93 4.51
CA ILE A 212 5.43 14.83 3.11
C ILE A 212 4.31 14.37 2.18
N GLN A 213 3.28 13.69 2.69
CA GLN A 213 2.22 13.09 1.87
C GLN A 213 1.42 14.10 1.04
N PRO A 214 0.90 15.20 1.61
CA PRO A 214 0.24 16.23 0.82
C PRO A 214 1.12 16.82 -0.29
N HIS A 215 2.44 16.95 -0.06
CA HIS A 215 3.38 17.52 -1.04
C HIS A 215 3.51 16.64 -2.28
N TYR A 216 3.81 15.35 -2.14
CA TYR A 216 3.96 14.46 -3.30
C TYR A 216 2.64 14.23 -4.04
N MET A 217 1.49 14.45 -3.39
CA MET A 217 0.16 14.40 -4.01
C MET A 217 -0.23 15.70 -4.74
N ARG A 218 0.61 16.75 -4.69
CA ARG A 218 0.28 18.12 -5.13
C ARG A 218 -0.97 18.69 -4.45
N ILE A 219 -1.19 18.32 -3.19
CA ILE A 219 -2.25 18.85 -2.32
C ILE A 219 -1.61 19.72 -1.24
N GLY A 220 -1.14 20.89 -1.65
CA GLY A 220 -0.52 21.87 -0.77
C GLY A 220 -0.04 23.06 -1.59
N GLU A 221 0.63 24.01 -0.94
CA GLU A 221 1.26 25.10 -1.67
C GLU A 221 2.33 24.57 -2.63
N LYS A 222 2.28 25.04 -3.87
CA LYS A 222 3.30 24.73 -4.87
C LYS A 222 4.64 25.28 -4.42
N ARG A 223 5.60 24.39 -4.18
CA ARG A 223 6.93 24.75 -3.68
C ARG A 223 8.02 23.82 -4.19
N GLY A 224 9.26 24.25 -4.00
CA GLY A 224 10.44 23.44 -4.27
C GLY A 224 10.63 23.12 -5.75
N LYS A 225 11.54 22.17 -6.03
CA LYS A 225 11.86 21.77 -7.39
C LYS A 225 10.76 20.91 -8.00
N LEU A 226 10.02 20.13 -7.19
CA LEU A 226 8.86 19.39 -7.68
C LEU A 226 7.83 20.34 -8.27
N GLY A 227 7.49 21.42 -7.55
CA GLY A 227 6.54 22.43 -8.03
C GLY A 227 7.04 23.24 -9.22
N ALA A 228 8.36 23.41 -9.37
CA ALA A 228 8.93 24.07 -10.54
C ALA A 228 8.88 23.17 -11.80
N THR A 229 9.17 21.87 -11.66
CA THR A 229 9.20 20.91 -12.77
C THR A 229 7.80 20.41 -13.15
N PHE A 230 6.91 20.26 -12.18
CA PHE A 230 5.51 19.86 -12.35
C PHE A 230 4.58 20.99 -11.87
N PRO A 231 4.45 22.09 -12.64
CA PRO A 231 3.74 23.28 -12.18
C PRO A 231 2.22 23.13 -12.12
N ASP A 232 1.67 22.13 -12.82
CA ASP A 232 0.24 21.91 -12.98
C ASP A 232 -0.35 20.95 -11.96
N GLY A 233 -1.65 21.11 -11.70
CA GLY A 233 -2.43 20.20 -10.88
C GLY A 233 -2.31 20.40 -9.37
N TRP A 234 -1.63 21.44 -8.90
CA TRP A 234 -1.58 21.78 -7.48
C TRP A 234 -2.94 22.25 -6.97
N LYS A 235 -3.35 21.70 -5.82
CA LYS A 235 -4.66 21.93 -5.18
C LYS A 235 -4.50 22.27 -3.69
N PRO A 236 -3.87 23.41 -3.34
CA PRO A 236 -3.72 23.83 -1.95
C PRO A 236 -5.07 23.95 -1.22
N GLU A 237 -6.15 24.29 -1.93
CA GLU A 237 -7.49 24.41 -1.38
C GLU A 237 -8.05 23.09 -0.82
N LEU A 238 -7.54 21.93 -1.26
CA LEU A 238 -7.96 20.61 -0.77
C LEU A 238 -7.14 20.14 0.43
N GLN A 239 -6.11 20.87 0.85
CA GLN A 239 -5.21 20.44 1.93
C GLN A 239 -5.92 20.24 3.28
N PRO A 240 -6.86 21.11 3.72
CA PRO A 240 -7.62 20.88 4.95
C PRO A 240 -8.48 19.61 4.90
N LEU A 241 -9.13 19.35 3.76
CA LEU A 241 -9.92 18.14 3.55
C LEU A 241 -9.01 16.90 3.57
N LEU A 242 -7.87 16.94 2.87
CA LEU A 242 -6.91 15.84 2.85
C LEU A 242 -6.40 15.53 4.26
N ALA A 243 -6.08 16.55 5.07
CA ALA A 243 -5.65 16.34 6.44
C ALA A 243 -6.70 15.60 7.27
N THR A 244 -7.98 15.94 7.09
CA THR A 244 -9.11 15.27 7.75
C THR A 244 -9.26 13.82 7.28
N VAL A 245 -9.13 13.58 5.97
CA VAL A 245 -9.15 12.23 5.37
C VAL A 245 -8.00 11.36 5.91
N LEU A 246 -6.79 11.91 5.97
CA LEU A 246 -5.61 11.21 6.48
C LEU A 246 -5.75 10.86 7.97
N ALA A 247 -6.28 11.78 8.78
CA ALA A 247 -6.57 11.51 10.19
C ALA A 247 -7.60 10.37 10.36
N GLU A 248 -8.65 10.36 9.53
CA GLU A 248 -9.64 9.28 9.53
C GLU A 248 -9.03 7.94 9.09
N ASN A 249 -8.16 7.94 8.07
CA ASN A 249 -7.44 6.74 7.64
C ASN A 249 -6.62 6.13 8.78
N ARG A 250 -5.89 6.97 9.53
CA ARG A 250 -5.11 6.51 10.69
C ARG A 250 -6.01 5.97 11.79
N ARG A 251 -7.09 6.69 12.13
CA ARG A 251 -8.07 6.24 13.13
C ARG A 251 -8.63 4.87 12.78
N TRP A 252 -9.00 4.66 11.53
CA TRP A 252 -9.62 3.42 11.05
C TRP A 252 -8.63 2.25 10.89
N LEU A 253 -7.36 2.51 10.56
CA LEU A 253 -6.35 1.48 10.34
C LEU A 253 -6.24 0.50 11.52
N SER A 254 -6.30 1.00 12.75
CA SER A 254 -6.26 0.17 13.97
C SER A 254 -7.32 -0.91 14.01
N ARG A 255 -8.51 -0.63 13.48
CA ARG A 255 -9.61 -1.60 13.37
C ARG A 255 -9.49 -2.44 12.11
N HIS A 256 -9.13 -1.82 10.98
CA HIS A 256 -8.96 -2.54 9.72
C HIS A 256 -7.94 -3.67 9.84
N THR A 257 -6.81 -3.42 10.52
CA THR A 257 -5.77 -4.43 10.78
C THR A 257 -6.32 -5.62 11.58
N GLN A 258 -7.13 -5.38 12.61
CA GLN A 258 -7.77 -6.44 13.40
C GLN A 258 -8.77 -7.24 12.56
N ASP A 259 -9.58 -6.57 11.75
CA ASP A 259 -10.52 -7.23 10.84
C ASP A 259 -9.79 -8.11 9.82
N VAL A 260 -8.68 -7.64 9.26
CA VAL A 260 -7.83 -8.42 8.34
C VAL A 260 -7.24 -9.64 9.04
N LEU A 261 -6.65 -9.47 10.24
CA LEU A 261 -6.11 -10.59 11.02
C LEU A 261 -7.16 -11.65 11.31
N ARG A 262 -8.36 -11.24 11.76
CA ARG A 262 -9.47 -12.16 12.01
C ARG A 262 -9.82 -13.01 10.78
N VAL A 263 -9.76 -12.43 9.59
CA VAL A 263 -10.12 -13.13 8.35
C VAL A 263 -9.03 -14.12 7.94
N VAL A 264 -7.75 -13.77 8.10
CA VAL A 264 -6.64 -14.62 7.61
C VAL A 264 -6.17 -15.65 8.63
N THR A 265 -6.33 -15.41 9.93
CA THR A 265 -5.93 -16.36 10.97
C THR A 265 -6.76 -17.64 10.90
N LEU A 266 -6.08 -18.79 10.97
CA LEU A 266 -6.71 -20.10 11.01
C LEU A 266 -7.21 -20.42 12.42
N THR A 267 -8.34 -21.13 12.51
CA THR A 267 -8.84 -21.71 13.75
C THR A 267 -8.88 -23.23 13.56
N ASP A 268 -8.17 -23.99 14.40
CA ASP A 268 -8.03 -25.44 14.28
C ASP A 268 -7.58 -25.90 12.87
N GLY A 269 -6.67 -25.13 12.26
CA GLY A 269 -6.16 -25.36 10.91
C GLY A 269 -7.11 -24.96 9.77
N GLN A 270 -8.31 -24.45 10.09
CA GLN A 270 -9.32 -24.08 9.11
C GLN A 270 -9.32 -22.58 8.80
N ALA A 271 -9.54 -22.24 7.53
CA ALA A 271 -9.77 -20.86 7.11
C ALA A 271 -11.06 -20.30 7.74
N SER A 272 -11.09 -19.00 8.02
CA SER A 272 -12.30 -18.34 8.51
C SER A 272 -13.46 -18.45 7.51
N GLU A 273 -14.70 -18.44 8.01
CA GLU A 273 -15.90 -18.46 7.17
C GLU A 273 -15.92 -17.31 6.15
N GLU A 274 -15.42 -16.14 6.53
CA GLU A 274 -15.32 -15.00 5.62
C GLU A 274 -14.29 -15.26 4.52
N ALA A 275 -13.14 -15.86 4.85
CA ALA A 275 -12.14 -16.22 3.85
C ALA A 275 -12.68 -17.26 2.86
N LYS A 276 -13.39 -18.28 3.36
CA LYS A 276 -14.07 -19.29 2.53
C LYS A 276 -15.14 -18.64 1.66
N ARG A 277 -15.99 -17.78 2.21
CA ARG A 277 -17.05 -17.08 1.47
C ARG A 277 -16.49 -16.24 0.32
N VAL A 278 -15.46 -15.45 0.58
CA VAL A 278 -14.84 -14.56 -0.43
C VAL A 278 -14.09 -15.35 -1.50
N SER A 279 -13.45 -16.46 -1.14
CA SER A 279 -12.76 -17.33 -2.11
C SER A 279 -13.75 -18.16 -2.95
N GLY A 280 -15.02 -18.23 -2.55
CA GLY A 280 -16.06 -19.04 -3.19
C GLY A 280 -16.04 -20.49 -2.75
N GLY A 281 -15.79 -20.72 -1.46
CA GLY A 281 -15.83 -22.01 -0.79
C GLY A 281 -14.48 -22.75 -0.75
N LEU A 282 -13.37 -22.09 -1.04
CA LEU A 282 -12.06 -22.75 -1.02
C LEU A 282 -11.56 -22.93 0.40
N GLU A 283 -11.03 -24.13 0.66
CA GLU A 283 -10.28 -24.45 1.86
C GLU A 283 -8.87 -23.85 1.84
N HIS A 284 -8.26 -23.71 3.01
CA HIS A 284 -6.96 -23.04 3.18
C HIS A 284 -5.86 -23.64 2.29
N GLU A 285 -5.67 -24.96 2.36
CA GLU A 285 -4.65 -25.67 1.58
C GLU A 285 -4.82 -25.41 0.08
N LYS A 286 -6.07 -25.41 -0.40
CA LYS A 286 -6.35 -25.16 -1.81
C LYS A 286 -6.00 -23.73 -2.23
N MET A 287 -6.24 -22.75 -1.35
CA MET A 287 -5.82 -21.37 -1.59
C MET A 287 -4.29 -21.27 -1.70
N LEU A 288 -3.54 -22.00 -0.87
CA LEU A 288 -2.08 -22.04 -0.93
C LEU A 288 -1.59 -22.66 -2.25
N GLU A 289 -2.12 -23.81 -2.64
CA GLU A 289 -1.77 -24.49 -3.89
C GLU A 289 -1.99 -23.60 -5.13
N ILE A 290 -3.10 -22.87 -5.16
CA ILE A 290 -3.45 -21.99 -6.28
C ILE A 290 -2.47 -20.83 -6.35
N ALA A 291 -2.14 -20.21 -5.21
CA ALA A 291 -1.18 -19.12 -5.17
C ALA A 291 0.23 -19.57 -5.57
N GLU A 292 0.68 -20.73 -5.08
CA GLU A 292 1.99 -21.30 -5.43
C GLU A 292 2.04 -21.64 -6.92
N SER A 293 1.02 -22.31 -7.45
CA SER A 293 0.92 -22.67 -8.88
C SER A 293 0.87 -21.46 -9.81
N ALA A 294 0.32 -20.35 -9.34
CA ALA A 294 0.31 -19.08 -10.07
C ALA A 294 1.65 -18.32 -9.99
N GLY A 295 2.63 -18.85 -9.27
CA GLY A 295 3.98 -18.27 -9.17
C GLY A 295 4.06 -17.07 -8.22
N MET A 296 3.30 -17.07 -7.11
CA MET A 296 3.24 -15.95 -6.17
C MET A 296 4.62 -15.52 -5.66
N ARG A 297 5.54 -16.46 -5.40
CA ARG A 297 6.94 -16.13 -5.01
C ARG A 297 7.67 -15.34 -6.08
N ARG A 298 7.57 -15.76 -7.33
CA ARG A 298 8.18 -15.08 -8.47
C ARG A 298 7.60 -13.68 -8.62
N THR A 299 6.28 -13.54 -8.48
CA THR A 299 5.59 -12.25 -8.46
C THR A 299 6.15 -11.33 -7.38
N LEU A 300 6.26 -11.82 -6.14
CA LEU A 300 6.80 -11.05 -5.01
C LEU A 300 8.27 -10.63 -5.22
N VAL A 301 9.10 -11.52 -5.79
CA VAL A 301 10.49 -11.21 -6.16
C VAL A 301 10.55 -10.10 -7.20
N THR A 302 9.75 -10.20 -8.26
CA THR A 302 9.71 -9.17 -9.31
C THR A 302 9.30 -7.81 -8.73
N ILE A 303 8.26 -7.76 -7.88
CA ILE A 303 7.85 -6.51 -7.23
C ILE A 303 8.99 -5.93 -6.39
N ALA A 304 9.61 -6.74 -5.53
CA ALA A 304 10.69 -6.27 -4.66
C ALA A 304 11.90 -5.72 -5.44
N GLU A 305 12.29 -6.37 -6.55
CA GLU A 305 13.36 -5.89 -7.42
C GLU A 305 13.01 -4.58 -8.11
N GLN A 306 11.79 -4.47 -8.67
CA GLN A 306 11.34 -3.23 -9.32
C GLN A 306 11.22 -2.07 -8.32
N CYS A 307 10.80 -2.34 -7.08
CA CYS A 307 10.82 -1.35 -6.01
C CYS A 307 12.24 -0.89 -5.70
N ALA A 308 13.19 -1.82 -5.58
CA ALA A 308 14.59 -1.49 -5.34
C ALA A 308 15.24 -0.75 -6.52
N ASP A 309 14.86 -1.05 -7.77
CA ASP A 309 15.27 -0.31 -8.96
C ASP A 309 14.84 1.15 -8.90
N LEU A 310 13.56 1.41 -8.58
CA LEU A 310 13.07 2.79 -8.46
C LEU A 310 13.77 3.54 -7.30
N ILE A 311 13.90 2.89 -6.14
CA ILE A 311 14.59 3.50 -4.99
C ILE A 311 16.05 3.79 -5.32
N GLU A 312 16.74 2.89 -6.03
CA GLU A 312 18.13 3.11 -6.46
C GLU A 312 18.22 4.29 -7.44
N GLN A 313 17.33 4.40 -8.42
CA GLN A 313 17.30 5.54 -9.33
C GLN A 313 17.09 6.85 -8.56
N VAL A 314 16.18 6.88 -7.59
CA VAL A 314 15.96 8.04 -6.71
C VAL A 314 17.21 8.37 -5.89
N VAL A 315 17.86 7.38 -5.27
CA VAL A 315 19.14 7.56 -4.56
C VAL A 315 20.20 8.17 -5.48
N MET A 316 20.25 7.72 -6.72
CA MET A 316 21.16 8.26 -7.72
C MET A 316 20.77 9.66 -8.18
N GLN A 317 19.60 10.19 -7.86
CA GLN A 317 19.18 11.56 -8.21
C GLN A 317 19.19 12.54 -7.04
N VAL A 318 19.17 12.05 -5.80
CA VAL A 318 19.25 12.85 -4.57
C VAL A 318 20.73 13.07 -4.21
N PRO A 319 21.29 14.29 -4.36
CA PRO A 319 22.72 14.54 -4.14
C PRO A 319 23.23 14.13 -2.75
N GLU A 320 22.40 14.31 -1.72
CA GLU A 320 22.66 13.98 -0.33
C GLU A 320 22.86 12.48 -0.10
N TRP A 321 22.35 11.63 -1.00
CA TRP A 321 22.44 10.17 -0.90
C TRP A 321 23.41 9.55 -1.89
N ARG A 322 23.54 10.11 -3.09
CA ARG A 322 24.34 9.56 -4.21
C ARG A 322 25.78 9.21 -3.82
N GLY A 323 26.42 10.04 -2.99
CA GLY A 323 27.82 9.87 -2.58
C GLY A 323 28.03 9.01 -1.33
N LEU A 324 26.96 8.54 -0.68
CA LEU A 324 27.08 7.81 0.58
C LEU A 324 27.58 6.37 0.36
N PRO A 325 28.37 5.81 1.30
CA PRO A 325 28.91 4.46 1.17
C PRO A 325 27.82 3.40 1.04
N ARG A 326 28.02 2.47 0.11
CA ARG A 326 27.15 1.29 -0.03
C ARG A 326 27.60 0.17 0.90
N LYS A 327 26.64 -0.52 1.53
CA LYS A 327 26.89 -1.65 2.45
C LYS A 327 25.96 -2.83 2.15
N PRO A 328 26.27 -3.67 1.15
CA PRO A 328 25.37 -4.74 0.71
C PRO A 328 25.25 -5.86 1.76
N LEU A 329 24.05 -6.44 1.86
CA LEU A 329 23.74 -7.60 2.69
C LEU A 329 23.22 -8.76 1.85
N ASN A 330 23.60 -10.00 2.17
CA ASN A 330 23.29 -11.14 1.32
C ASN A 330 21.89 -11.77 1.54
N GLU A 331 21.12 -11.31 2.54
CA GLU A 331 19.84 -11.93 2.93
C GLU A 331 18.87 -12.13 1.77
N TRP A 332 18.71 -11.12 0.91
CA TRP A 332 17.78 -11.19 -0.23
C TRP A 332 18.24 -12.18 -1.30
N SER A 333 19.54 -12.21 -1.59
CA SER A 333 20.12 -13.14 -2.56
C SER A 333 19.92 -14.59 -2.13
N GLU A 334 20.09 -14.88 -0.85
CA GLU A 334 19.85 -16.23 -0.31
C GLU A 334 18.36 -16.60 -0.32
N LEU A 335 17.47 -15.65 0.00
CA LEU A 335 16.02 -15.89 -0.10
C LEU A 335 15.59 -16.19 -1.55
N LYS A 336 16.07 -15.42 -2.52
CA LYS A 336 15.79 -15.67 -3.95
C LYS A 336 16.27 -17.04 -4.41
N LYS A 337 17.46 -17.48 -3.95
CA LYS A 337 17.97 -18.83 -4.28
C LYS A 337 17.04 -19.91 -3.72
N ARG A 338 16.62 -19.78 -2.46
CA ARG A 338 15.66 -20.71 -1.84
C ARG A 338 14.35 -20.79 -2.62
N TRP A 339 13.78 -19.65 -3.01
CA TRP A 339 12.51 -19.61 -3.74
C TRP A 339 12.59 -20.04 -5.20
N ARG A 340 13.80 -20.16 -5.78
CA ARG A 340 14.01 -20.74 -7.11
C ARG A 340 14.12 -22.26 -7.10
N ALA A 341 14.38 -22.86 -5.94
CA ALA A 341 14.58 -24.29 -5.78
C ALA A 341 13.27 -25.05 -5.46
N VAL A 342 12.16 -24.32 -5.34
CA VAL A 342 10.79 -24.81 -5.11
C VAL A 342 10.00 -24.64 -6.40
#